data_AF-A0A7J4V2U2-F1
#
_entry.id   AF-A0A7J4V2U2-F1
#
_cell.length_a   1.000
_cell.length_b   1.000
_cell.length_c   1.000
_cell.angle_alpha   90.00
_cell.angle_beta   90.00
_cell.angle_gamma   90.00
#
_symmetry.space_group_name_H-M   'P 1'
#
loop_
_entity.id
_entity.type
_entity.pdbx_description
1 polymer ?
#
loop_
_entity_poly.entity_id
_entity_poly.type
_entity_poly.pdbx_seq_one_letter_code
_entity_poly.pdbx_strand_id
1 'polypeptide(L)'
;MIDILSPILNHPLLQNPYMQSLAILLSFYAFSKIVHIILVRYILRLTKKTKTDIDDKIVESTNRPISLILLTIGGYLAFVPFRESFPNISIVEDIFASITIAIITYIVMRVADVLIDAWGRSFAEKAQSALDNELILLFHRFSRVAIVLVGIMFVLPVWGIQIGPLLASLGIAGVAVAFALQNTL
;
A
#
# COMPACT_ATOMS: atom_id res chain seq x y z
N MET A 1 -34.13 22.61 -13.29
CA MET A 1 -33.12 22.64 -12.20
C MET A 1 -31.70 22.39 -12.70
N ILE A 2 -31.51 21.68 -13.82
CA ILE A 2 -30.20 21.48 -14.46
C ILE A 2 -29.75 22.72 -15.27
N ASP A 3 -30.69 23.49 -15.84
CA ASP A 3 -30.38 24.66 -16.68
C ASP A 3 -29.74 25.85 -15.96
N ILE A 4 -29.99 26.02 -14.66
CA ILE A 4 -29.45 27.15 -13.88
C ILE A 4 -27.95 26.97 -13.60
N LEU A 5 -27.46 25.73 -13.59
CA LEU A 5 -26.04 25.41 -13.40
C LEU A 5 -25.26 25.31 -14.72
N SER A 6 -25.96 25.27 -15.86
CA SER A 6 -25.35 25.20 -17.20
C SER A 6 -24.35 26.33 -17.53
N PRO A 7 -24.54 27.61 -17.12
CA PRO A 7 -23.58 28.67 -17.41
C PRO A 7 -22.33 28.59 -16.52
N ILE A 8 -22.49 28.04 -15.31
CA ILE A 8 -21.38 27.84 -14.37
C ILE A 8 -20.53 26.67 -14.85
N LEU A 9 -21.14 25.58 -15.33
CA LEU A 9 -20.46 24.41 -15.89
C LEU A 9 -19.74 24.70 -17.22
N ASN A 10 -20.25 25.63 -18.02
CA ASN A 10 -19.65 26.04 -19.31
C ASN A 10 -18.66 27.21 -19.21
N HIS A 11 -18.23 27.58 -18.00
CA HIS A 11 -17.26 28.65 -17.84
C HIS A 11 -15.91 28.25 -18.47
N PRO A 12 -15.23 29.11 -19.26
CA PRO A 12 -13.95 28.77 -19.92
C PRO A 12 -12.83 28.35 -18.96
N LEU A 13 -12.97 28.73 -17.68
CA LEU A 13 -12.08 28.30 -16.59
C LEU A 13 -12.27 26.82 -16.22
N LEU A 14 -13.48 26.27 -16.38
CA LEU A 14 -13.77 24.84 -16.19
C LEU A 14 -13.45 24.01 -17.43
N GLN A 15 -13.27 24.62 -18.61
CA GLN A 15 -12.86 23.91 -19.83
C GLN A 15 -11.33 23.80 -19.97
N ASN A 16 -10.57 24.57 -19.19
CA ASN A 16 -9.12 24.54 -19.24
C ASN A 16 -8.59 23.30 -18.50
N PRO A 17 -7.91 22.35 -19.18
CA PRO A 17 -7.44 21.10 -18.57
C PRO A 17 -6.46 21.37 -17.42
N TYR A 18 -5.63 22.42 -17.50
CA TYR A 18 -4.71 22.80 -16.43
C TYR A 18 -5.45 23.19 -15.15
N MET A 19 -6.58 23.90 -15.27
CA MET A 19 -7.39 24.32 -14.11
C MET A 19 -8.14 23.15 -13.50
N GLN A 20 -8.68 22.24 -14.32
CA GLN A 20 -9.31 21.00 -13.85
C GLN A 20 -8.31 20.15 -13.05
N SER A 21 -7.12 19.90 -13.61
CA SER A 21 -6.08 19.12 -12.95
C SER A 21 -5.62 19.77 -11.65
N LEU A 22 -5.45 21.09 -11.63
CA LEU A 22 -5.10 21.82 -10.41
C LEU A 22 -6.20 21.70 -9.34
N ALA A 23 -7.46 21.84 -9.72
CA ALA A 23 -8.59 21.69 -8.79
C ALA A 23 -8.64 20.26 -8.21
N ILE A 24 -8.44 19.23 -9.04
CA ILE A 24 -8.38 17.83 -8.60
C ILE A 24 -7.23 17.62 -7.61
N LEU A 25 -6.02 18.08 -7.93
CA LEU A 25 -4.85 17.95 -7.06
C LEU A 25 -5.08 18.63 -5.70
N LEU A 26 -5.61 19.86 -5.70
CA LEU A 26 -5.90 20.58 -4.45
C LEU A 26 -6.97 19.87 -3.62
N SER A 27 -8.00 19.32 -4.28
CA SER A 27 -9.08 18.58 -3.62
C SER A 27 -8.56 17.29 -2.97
N PHE A 28 -7.76 16.51 -3.69
CA PHE A 28 -7.15 15.29 -3.15
C PHE A 28 -6.08 15.57 -2.10
N TYR A 29 -5.32 16.66 -2.23
CA TYR A 29 -4.39 17.08 -1.20
C TYR A 29 -5.12 17.46 0.10
N ALA A 30 -6.19 18.26 0.00
CA ALA A 30 -7.02 18.61 1.14
C ALA A 30 -7.66 17.35 1.76
N PHE A 31 -8.21 16.46 0.93
CA PHE A 31 -8.80 15.21 1.39
C PHE A 31 -7.79 14.30 2.08
N SER A 32 -6.57 14.16 1.53
CA SER A 32 -5.48 13.40 2.13
C SER A 32 -5.08 13.95 3.50
N LYS A 33 -5.05 15.28 3.68
CA LYS A 33 -4.83 15.92 4.98
C LYS A 33 -5.96 15.63 5.97
N ILE A 34 -7.22 15.67 5.52
CA ILE A 34 -8.38 15.33 6.36
C ILE A 34 -8.27 13.88 6.83
N VAL A 35 -8.01 12.94 5.92
CA VAL A 35 -7.84 11.52 6.26
C VAL A 35 -6.67 11.32 7.22
N HIS A 36 -5.54 11.98 7.00
CA HIS A 36 -4.41 11.93 7.93
C HIS A 36 -4.80 12.40 9.33
N ILE A 37 -5.51 13.53 9.43
CA ILE A 37 -6.00 14.07 10.70
C ILE A 37 -6.98 13.09 11.35
N ILE A 38 -7.90 12.47 10.58
CA ILE A 38 -8.84 11.48 11.10
C ILE A 38 -8.09 10.28 11.69
N LEU A 39 -7.14 9.70 10.94
CA LEU A 39 -6.35 8.55 11.38
C LEU A 39 -5.57 8.87 12.67
N VAL A 40 -4.85 10.00 12.70
CA VAL A 40 -3.97 10.33 13.83
C VAL A 40 -4.74 10.88 15.04
N ARG A 41 -5.79 11.67 14.83
CA ARG A 41 -6.50 12.35 15.92
C ARG A 41 -7.68 11.56 16.45
N TYR A 42 -8.39 10.82 15.61
CA TYR A 42 -9.59 10.09 16.01
C TYR A 42 -9.31 8.61 16.17
N ILE A 43 -8.82 7.95 15.11
CA ILE A 43 -8.60 6.50 15.14
C ILE A 43 -7.55 6.12 16.18
N LEU A 44 -6.41 6.80 16.20
CA LEU A 44 -5.36 6.55 17.22
C LEU A 44 -5.84 6.80 18.66
N ARG A 45 -6.82 7.70 18.87
CA ARG A 45 -7.39 7.91 20.22
C ARG A 45 -8.35 6.79 20.62
N LEU A 46 -9.00 6.15 19.64
CA LEU A 46 -9.87 5.00 19.88
C LEU A 46 -9.04 3.75 20.16
N THR A 47 -7.97 3.53 19.41
CA THR A 47 -7.07 2.39 19.60
C THR A 47 -6.38 2.43 20.97
N LYS A 48 -6.06 3.62 21.49
CA LYS A 48 -5.54 3.79 22.87
C LYS A 48 -6.49 3.34 23.99
N LYS A 49 -7.77 3.14 23.69
CA LYS A 49 -8.76 2.61 24.65
C LYS A 49 -8.84 1.08 24.62
N THR A 50 -8.16 0.44 23.68
CA THR A 50 -8.12 -1.01 23.58
C THR A 50 -7.14 -1.60 24.59
N LYS A 51 -7.20 -2.92 24.78
CA LYS A 51 -6.34 -3.62 25.74
C LYS A 51 -4.91 -3.84 25.23
N THR A 52 -4.68 -3.68 23.93
CA THR A 52 -3.42 -4.04 23.26
C THR A 52 -2.87 -2.85 22.48
N ASP A 53 -1.55 -2.69 22.45
CA ASP A 53 -0.87 -1.60 21.71
C ASP A 53 -0.65 -1.92 20.21
N ILE A 54 -1.12 -3.08 19.74
CA ILE A 54 -0.99 -3.55 18.36
C ILE A 54 -1.72 -2.59 17.41
N ASP A 55 -2.97 -2.26 17.73
CA ASP A 55 -3.80 -1.40 16.88
C ASP A 55 -3.23 0.02 16.79
N ASP A 56 -2.66 0.52 17.89
CA ASP A 56 -1.97 1.82 17.93
C ASP A 56 -0.79 1.85 16.94
N LYS A 57 0.07 0.82 16.99
CA LYS A 57 1.25 0.69 16.13
C LYS A 57 0.88 0.50 14.66
N ILE A 58 -0.19 -0.23 14.36
CA ILE A 58 -0.70 -0.38 12.99
C ILE A 58 -1.15 0.98 12.46
N VAL A 59 -1.97 1.73 13.22
CA VAL A 59 -2.46 3.05 12.78
C VAL A 59 -1.30 4.03 12.63
N GLU A 60 -0.34 4.04 13.55
CA GLU A 60 0.83 4.92 13.49
C GLU A 60 1.73 4.61 12.28
N SER A 61 1.93 3.33 11.96
CA SER A 61 2.79 2.91 10.84
C SER A 61 2.12 3.05 9.46
N THR A 62 0.79 3.05 9.39
CA THR A 62 0.03 3.07 8.13
C THR A 62 -0.56 4.44 7.77
N ASN A 63 -0.64 5.38 8.71
CA ASN A 63 -1.26 6.70 8.48
C ASN A 63 -0.67 7.49 7.28
N ARG A 64 0.65 7.48 7.11
CA ARG A 64 1.36 8.17 6.03
C ARG A 64 1.18 7.45 4.69
N PRO A 65 1.42 6.13 4.59
CA PRO A 65 1.11 5.37 3.38
C PRO A 65 -0.33 5.52 2.88
N ILE A 66 -1.33 5.50 3.77
CA ILE A 66 -2.74 5.67 3.37
C ILE A 66 -2.96 7.06 2.72
N SER A 67 -2.38 8.11 3.31
CA SER A 67 -2.40 9.44 2.71
C SER A 67 -1.72 9.50 1.34
N LEU A 68 -0.63 8.74 1.14
CA LEU A 68 0.05 8.63 -0.15
C LEU A 68 -0.79 7.92 -1.21
N ILE A 69 -1.60 6.91 -0.86
CA ILE A 69 -2.55 6.28 -1.80
C ILE A 69 -3.51 7.34 -2.35
N LEU A 70 -4.08 8.17 -1.47
CA LEU A 70 -4.99 9.23 -1.90
C LEU A 70 -4.32 10.24 -2.83
N LEU A 71 -3.06 10.62 -2.56
CA LEU A 71 -2.31 11.50 -3.44
C LEU A 71 -1.99 10.83 -4.78
N THR A 72 -1.73 9.53 -4.79
CA THR A 72 -1.49 8.75 -6.00
C THR A 72 -2.73 8.71 -6.88
N ILE A 73 -3.91 8.45 -6.29
CA ILE A 73 -5.21 8.50 -6.98
C ILE A 73 -5.50 9.91 -7.50
N GLY A 74 -5.29 10.94 -6.67
CA GLY A 74 -5.48 12.33 -7.08
C GLY A 74 -4.56 12.74 -8.22
N GLY A 75 -3.30 12.29 -8.19
CA GLY A 75 -2.34 12.48 -9.26
C GLY A 75 -2.82 11.84 -10.56
N TYR A 76 -3.26 10.57 -10.51
CA TYR A 76 -3.82 9.89 -11.68
C TYR A 76 -5.05 10.62 -12.24
N LEU A 77 -6.00 11.00 -11.38
CA LEU A 77 -7.20 11.72 -11.81
C LEU A 77 -6.88 13.11 -12.38
N ALA A 78 -5.82 13.76 -11.91
CA ALA A 78 -5.35 15.01 -12.47
C ALA A 78 -4.75 14.85 -13.88
N PHE A 79 -4.40 13.64 -14.31
CA PHE A 79 -3.99 13.37 -15.70
C PHE A 79 -5.18 13.16 -16.65
N VAL A 80 -6.37 12.82 -16.14
CA VAL A 80 -7.56 12.52 -16.96
C VAL A 80 -7.93 13.66 -17.93
N PRO A 81 -7.89 14.95 -17.55
CA PRO A 81 -8.17 16.06 -18.49
C PRO A 81 -7.25 16.12 -19.71
N PHE A 82 -6.07 15.50 -19.64
CA PHE A 82 -5.09 15.48 -20.72
C PHE A 82 -5.13 14.20 -21.56
N ARG A 83 -6.03 13.26 -21.27
CA ARG A 83 -6.05 11.92 -21.90
C ARG A 83 -6.04 11.96 -23.42
N GLU A 84 -6.84 12.84 -24.02
CA GLU A 84 -6.92 13.01 -25.48
C GLU A 84 -5.64 13.59 -26.11
N SER A 85 -4.80 14.25 -25.31
CA SER A 85 -3.53 14.85 -25.76
C SER A 85 -2.34 13.88 -25.69
N PHE A 86 -2.49 12.72 -25.05
CA PHE A 86 -1.42 11.76 -24.85
C PHE A 86 -1.73 10.40 -25.50
N PRO A 87 -1.02 10.03 -26.59
CA PRO A 87 -1.29 8.77 -27.29
C PRO A 87 -0.98 7.50 -26.48
N ASN A 88 -0.21 7.60 -25.38
CA ASN A 88 0.22 6.47 -24.54
C ASN A 88 -0.27 6.59 -23.09
N ILE A 89 -1.56 6.91 -22.87
CA ILE A 89 -2.13 7.01 -21.52
C ILE A 89 -2.00 5.70 -20.71
N SER A 90 -1.94 4.54 -21.38
CA SER A 90 -1.77 3.24 -20.73
C SER A 90 -0.52 3.16 -19.85
N ILE A 91 0.60 3.73 -20.30
CA ILE A 91 1.85 3.73 -19.51
C ILE A 91 1.67 4.55 -18.22
N VAL A 92 0.90 5.64 -18.27
CA VAL A 92 0.60 6.46 -17.09
C VAL A 92 -0.27 5.67 -16.11
N GLU A 93 -1.32 5.01 -16.61
CA GLU A 93 -2.18 4.12 -15.83
C GLU A 93 -1.34 3.01 -15.14
N ASP A 94 -0.45 2.36 -15.88
CA ASP A 94 0.43 1.29 -15.39
C ASP A 94 1.41 1.77 -14.32
N ILE A 95 1.98 2.97 -14.48
CA ILE A 95 2.86 3.60 -13.48
C ILE A 95 2.08 3.87 -12.19
N PHE A 96 0.90 4.49 -12.26
CA PHE A 96 0.11 4.80 -11.07
C PHE A 96 -0.41 3.53 -10.37
N ALA A 97 -0.78 2.50 -11.14
CA ALA A 97 -1.11 1.18 -10.60
C ALA A 97 0.09 0.55 -9.87
N SER A 98 1.28 0.59 -10.48
CA SER A 98 2.53 0.07 -9.89
C SER A 98 2.90 0.79 -8.59
N ILE A 99 2.79 2.12 -8.56
CA ILE A 99 3.02 2.93 -7.35
C ILE A 99 2.02 2.54 -6.26
N THR A 100 0.74 2.38 -6.62
CA THR A 100 -0.31 2.00 -5.66
C THR A 100 -0.02 0.62 -5.06
N ILE A 101 0.34 -0.37 -5.89
CA ILE A 101 0.72 -1.72 -5.44
C ILE A 101 1.95 -1.66 -4.53
N ALA A 102 2.96 -0.84 -4.86
CA ALA A 102 4.14 -0.67 -4.01
C ALA A 102 3.79 -0.07 -2.64
N ILE A 103 2.90 0.92 -2.58
CA ILE A 103 2.44 1.50 -1.32
C ILE A 103 1.65 0.46 -0.49
N ILE A 104 0.76 -0.31 -1.12
CA ILE A 104 0.01 -1.38 -0.45
C ILE A 104 0.98 -2.45 0.09
N THR A 105 1.95 -2.88 -0.72
CA THR A 105 2.98 -3.84 -0.32
C THR A 105 3.74 -3.33 0.90
N TYR A 106 4.11 -2.06 0.91
CA TYR A 106 4.75 -1.41 2.06
C TYR A 106 3.85 -1.41 3.30
N ILE A 107 2.55 -1.09 3.16
CA ILE A 107 1.58 -1.17 4.26
C ILE A 107 1.52 -2.58 4.84
N VAL A 108 1.35 -3.60 4.00
CA VAL A 108 1.28 -5.01 4.41
C VAL A 108 2.55 -5.41 5.14
N MET A 109 3.72 -5.00 4.63
CA MET A 109 5.01 -5.25 5.29
C MET A 109 5.08 -4.61 6.69
N ARG A 110 4.61 -3.37 6.85
CA ARG A 110 4.61 -2.68 8.16
C ARG A 110 3.64 -3.33 9.14
N VAL A 111 2.47 -3.76 8.69
CA VAL A 111 1.51 -4.50 9.52
C VAL A 111 2.09 -5.85 9.94
N ALA A 112 2.71 -6.58 9.01
CA ALA A 112 3.37 -7.84 9.32
C ALA A 112 4.49 -7.66 10.37
N ASP A 113 5.32 -6.63 10.23
CA ASP A 113 6.34 -6.31 11.24
C ASP A 113 5.72 -6.08 12.62
N VAL A 114 4.64 -5.30 12.72
CA VAL A 114 3.95 -5.04 14.01
C VAL A 114 3.37 -6.32 14.60
N LEU A 115 2.80 -7.20 13.78
CA LEU A 115 2.23 -8.47 14.23
C LEU A 115 3.33 -9.44 14.71
N ILE A 116 4.45 -9.53 14.00
CA ILE A 116 5.59 -10.36 14.39
C ILE A 116 6.18 -9.84 15.71
N ASP A 117 6.35 -8.52 15.85
CA ASP A 117 6.81 -7.89 17.09
C ASP A 117 5.87 -8.16 18.29
N ALA A 118 4.56 -8.16 18.05
CA ALA A 118 3.56 -8.42 19.07
C ALA A 118 3.56 -9.89 19.51
N TRP A 119 3.65 -10.80 18.53
CA TRP A 119 3.77 -12.23 18.78
C TRP A 119 5.07 -12.57 19.52
N GLY A 120 6.19 -11.99 19.08
CA GLY A 120 7.50 -12.19 19.70
C GLY A 120 7.55 -11.76 21.17
N ARG A 121 6.90 -10.65 21.53
CA ARG A 121 6.77 -10.22 22.94
C ARG A 121 6.00 -11.21 23.79
N SER A 122 4.84 -11.68 23.30
CA SER A 122 4.03 -12.66 24.03
C SER A 122 4.74 -14.01 24.19
N PHE A 123 5.59 -14.36 23.22
CA PHE A 123 6.41 -15.57 23.26
C PHE A 123 7.58 -15.44 24.24
N ALA A 124 8.31 -14.31 24.21
CA ALA A 124 9.44 -14.03 25.10
C ALA A 124 9.01 -13.89 26.58
N GLU A 125 7.80 -13.41 26.86
CA GLU A 125 7.25 -13.41 28.23
C GLU A 125 7.03 -14.84 28.78
N LYS A 126 6.89 -15.83 27.90
CA LYS A 126 6.68 -17.25 28.25
C LYS A 126 7.95 -18.09 28.15
N ALA A 127 8.94 -17.66 27.38
CA ALA A 127 10.17 -18.40 27.11
C ALA A 127 11.40 -17.48 27.30
N GLN A 128 12.24 -17.78 28.30
CA GLN A 128 13.41 -16.98 28.68
C GLN A 128 14.69 -17.33 27.88
N SER A 129 14.60 -17.64 26.58
CA SER A 129 15.75 -18.14 25.80
C SER A 129 16.25 -17.16 24.74
N ALA A 130 17.58 -17.06 24.59
CA ALA A 130 18.24 -16.30 23.52
C ALA A 130 17.94 -16.86 22.11
N LEU A 131 17.62 -18.15 22.01
CA LEU A 131 17.26 -18.84 20.77
C LEU A 131 15.95 -18.28 20.16
N ASP A 132 15.05 -17.75 20.99
CA ASP A 132 13.75 -17.26 20.54
C ASP A 132 13.86 -15.92 19.80
N ASN A 133 14.83 -15.08 20.20
CA ASN A 133 15.10 -13.81 19.53
C ASN A 133 15.67 -14.00 18.12
N GLU A 134 16.49 -15.04 17.91
CA GLU A 134 17.01 -15.37 16.58
C GLU A 134 15.89 -15.85 15.64
N LEU A 135 14.94 -16.63 16.16
CA LEU A 135 13.76 -17.06 15.40
C LEU A 135 12.88 -15.88 15.00
N ILE A 136 12.60 -14.94 15.92
CA ILE A 136 11.82 -13.74 15.60
C ILE A 136 12.52 -12.91 14.50
N LEU A 137 13.84 -12.73 14.59
CA LEU A 137 14.62 -12.04 13.56
C LEU A 137 14.55 -12.76 12.21
N LEU A 138 14.62 -14.09 12.20
CA LEU A 138 14.46 -14.90 11.00
C LEU A 138 13.07 -14.70 10.38
N PHE A 139 12.01 -14.72 11.19
CA PHE A 139 10.63 -14.48 10.75
C PHE A 139 10.46 -13.09 10.12
N HIS A 140 11.04 -12.03 10.70
CA HIS A 140 11.01 -10.70 10.07
C HIS A 140 11.70 -10.68 8.70
N ARG A 141 12.89 -11.29 8.59
CA ARG A 141 13.63 -11.31 7.32
C ARG A 141 12.85 -12.10 6.26
N PHE A 142 12.36 -13.27 6.63
CA PHE A 142 11.60 -14.13 5.73
C PHE A 142 10.28 -13.48 5.29
N SER A 143 9.51 -12.92 6.22
CA SER A 143 8.23 -12.27 5.91
C SER A 143 8.40 -11.07 4.98
N ARG A 144 9.43 -10.22 5.21
CA ARG A 144 9.74 -9.10 4.33
C ARG A 144 10.07 -9.55 2.92
N VAL A 145 10.93 -10.56 2.76
CA VAL A 145 11.27 -11.12 1.45
C VAL A 145 10.03 -11.67 0.76
N ALA A 146 9.22 -12.47 1.47
CA ALA A 146 7.99 -13.05 0.93
C ALA A 146 7.00 -11.97 0.48
N ILE A 147 6.74 -10.96 1.31
CA ILE A 147 5.81 -9.86 1.00
C ILE A 147 6.29 -9.05 -0.20
N VAL A 148 7.60 -8.75 -0.29
CA VAL A 148 8.17 -8.04 -1.44
C VAL A 148 8.04 -8.87 -2.72
N LEU A 149 8.34 -10.17 -2.68
CA LEU A 149 8.17 -11.05 -3.83
C LEU A 149 6.72 -11.08 -4.31
N VAL A 150 5.76 -11.20 -3.39
CA VAL A 150 4.33 -11.13 -3.70
C VAL A 150 3.97 -9.76 -4.29
N GLY A 151 4.46 -8.66 -3.72
CA GLY A 151 4.25 -7.31 -4.25
C GLY A 151 4.73 -7.15 -5.70
N ILE A 152 5.93 -7.67 -6.00
CA ILE A 152 6.46 -7.70 -7.37
C ILE A 152 5.53 -8.50 -8.28
N MET A 153 5.03 -9.67 -7.85
CA MET A 153 4.07 -10.45 -8.64
C MET A 153 2.79 -9.69 -8.96
N PHE A 154 2.33 -8.78 -8.09
CA PHE A 154 1.17 -7.94 -8.41
C PHE A 154 1.49 -6.85 -9.44
N VAL A 155 2.73 -6.35 -9.47
CA VAL A 155 3.17 -5.35 -10.46
C VAL A 155 3.32 -5.95 -11.85
N LEU A 156 3.83 -7.18 -11.97
CA LEU A 156 4.16 -7.78 -13.27
C LEU A 156 2.97 -7.85 -14.28
N PRO A 157 1.75 -8.27 -13.88
CA PRO A 157 0.59 -8.28 -14.77
C PRO A 157 0.19 -6.88 -15.28
N VAL A 158 0.46 -5.83 -14.48
CA VAL A 158 0.22 -4.44 -14.91
C VAL A 158 1.03 -4.13 -16.16
N TRP A 159 2.24 -4.68 -16.27
CA TRP A 159 3.13 -4.51 -17.42
C TRP A 159 2.97 -5.63 -18.48
N GLY A 160 1.89 -6.40 -18.43
CA GLY A 160 1.63 -7.49 -19.37
C GLY A 160 2.52 -8.73 -19.19
N ILE A 161 3.25 -8.83 -18.08
CA ILE A 161 4.12 -9.98 -17.79
C ILE A 161 3.30 -11.08 -17.12
N GLN A 162 3.38 -12.29 -17.68
CA GLN A 162 2.67 -13.46 -17.13
C GLN A 162 3.33 -13.94 -15.83
N ILE A 163 2.54 -14.03 -14.76
CA ILE A 163 3.00 -14.50 -13.44
C ILE A 163 3.00 -16.03 -13.30
N GLY A 164 2.28 -16.76 -14.18
CA GLY A 164 2.17 -18.21 -14.13
C GLY A 164 3.53 -18.93 -14.09
N PRO A 165 4.47 -18.63 -15.01
CA PRO A 165 5.81 -19.21 -14.99
C PRO A 165 6.59 -18.90 -13.71
N LEU A 166 6.46 -17.68 -13.17
CA LEU A 166 7.14 -17.29 -11.92
C LEU A 166 6.58 -18.02 -10.71
N LEU A 167 5.24 -18.11 -10.60
CA LEU A 167 4.57 -18.87 -9.56
C LEU A 167 4.93 -20.36 -9.63
N ALA A 168 4.99 -20.95 -10.83
CA ALA A 168 5.42 -22.32 -11.01
C ALA A 168 6.88 -22.52 -10.57
N SER A 169 7.78 -21.60 -10.93
CA SER A 169 9.19 -21.66 -10.53
C SER A 169 9.38 -21.55 -9.02
N LEU A 170 8.62 -20.68 -8.34
CA LEU A 170 8.67 -20.55 -6.89
C LEU A 170 8.05 -21.74 -6.18
N GLY A 171 7.02 -22.36 -6.76
CA GLY A 171 6.48 -23.63 -6.28
C GLY A 171 7.55 -24.73 -6.29
N ILE A 172 8.25 -24.91 -7.42
CA ILE A 172 9.33 -25.90 -7.55
C ILE A 172 10.49 -25.57 -6.61
N ALA A 173 10.91 -24.30 -6.53
CA ALA A 173 11.98 -23.87 -5.62
C ALA A 173 11.60 -24.11 -4.15
N GLY A 174 10.35 -23.84 -3.76
CA GLY A 174 9.84 -24.09 -2.42
C GLY A 174 9.87 -25.58 -2.06
N VAL A 175 9.49 -26.46 -2.99
CA VAL A 175 9.59 -27.92 -2.81
C VAL A 175 11.04 -28.36 -2.67
N ALA A 176 11.95 -27.83 -3.48
CA ALA A 176 13.38 -28.14 -3.37
C ALA A 176 13.97 -27.73 -2.00
N VAL A 177 13.61 -26.54 -1.51
CA VAL A 177 14.02 -26.07 -0.16
C VAL A 177 13.42 -26.96 0.92
N ALA A 178 12.14 -27.34 0.81
CA ALA A 178 11.50 -28.24 1.76
C ALA A 178 12.21 -29.60 1.84
N PHE A 179 12.59 -30.19 0.71
CA PHE A 179 13.37 -31.43 0.68
C PHE A 179 14.77 -31.27 1.28
N ALA A 180 15.43 -30.13 1.05
CA ALA A 180 16.74 -29.86 1.66
C ALA A 180 16.65 -29.76 3.19
N LEU A 181 15.60 -29.12 3.70
CA LEU A 181 15.37 -28.95 5.14
C LEU A 181 14.90 -30.23 5.84
N GLN A 182 14.27 -31.17 5.12
CA GLN A 182 13.79 -32.44 5.68
C GLN A 182 14.89 -33.24 6.39
N ASN A 183 16.15 -33.13 5.96
CA ASN A 183 17.28 -33.83 6.57
C ASN A 183 17.94 -33.06 7.73
N THR A 184 17.51 -31.82 7.99
CA THR A 184 18.13 -30.91 8.98
C THR A 184 17.24 -30.66 10.20
N LEU A 185 15.91 -30.73 10.03
CA LEU A 185 14.90 -30.68 11.11
C LEU A 185 14.62 -32.10 11.64
#